data_AF-A0A2W2C5M1-F1
#
_entry.id   AF-A0A2W2C5M1-F1
#
_cell.length_a   1.000
_cell.length_b   1.000
_cell.length_c   1.000
_cell.angle_alpha   90.00
_cell.angle_beta   90.00
_cell.angle_gamma   90.00
#
_symmetry.space_group_name_H-M   'P 1'
#
loop_
_entity.id
_entity.type
_entity.pdbx_description
1 polymer ?
#
loop_
_entity_poly.entity_id
_entity_poly.type
_entity_poly.pdbx_seq_one_letter_code
_entity_poly.pdbx_strand_id
1 'polypeptide(L)'
;VLGKHGIPSFVFDSMRPTPELSYTVRELNTYAGIMITASHNPKQYNGYKIYGPDGGQMPPMESDKITEYIRQVTDIFGVEDLTQSELRAKGLMTIIGEDIDLKYLEEVKTVSINHELIQRFGADMKLIY
;
A
#
# COMPACT_ATOMS: atom_id res chain seq x y z
N VAL A 1 6.13 -4.35 -14.67
CA VAL A 1 6.87 -5.49 -14.08
C VAL A 1 5.94 -6.60 -13.59
N LEU A 2 5.22 -6.48 -12.46
CA LEU A 2 4.41 -7.59 -11.90
C LEU A 2 3.45 -8.26 -12.92
N GLY A 3 2.66 -7.46 -13.65
CA GLY A 3 1.76 -8.02 -14.67
C GLY A 3 2.48 -8.68 -15.86
N LYS A 4 3.73 -8.33 -16.17
CA LYS A 4 4.52 -9.05 -17.18
C LYS A 4 4.78 -10.49 -16.76
N HIS A 5 4.89 -10.73 -15.45
CA HIS A 5 4.99 -12.05 -14.83
C HIS A 5 3.64 -12.68 -14.49
N GLY A 6 2.52 -12.14 -15.01
CA GLY A 6 1.18 -12.70 -14.80
C GLY A 6 0.62 -12.50 -13.39
N ILE A 7 1.18 -11.57 -12.60
CA ILE A 7 0.70 -11.25 -11.25
C ILE A 7 -0.31 -10.11 -11.35
N PRO A 8 -1.62 -10.35 -11.07
CA PRO A 8 -2.62 -9.29 -11.02
C PRO A 8 -2.31 -8.33 -9.86
N SER A 9 -2.58 -7.04 -10.04
CA SER A 9 -2.26 -6.02 -9.03
C SER A 9 -3.37 -4.99 -8.90
N PHE A 10 -3.61 -4.55 -7.67
CA PHE A 10 -4.45 -3.40 -7.37
C PHE A 10 -3.55 -2.16 -7.25
N VAL A 11 -3.99 -1.04 -7.82
CA VAL A 11 -3.25 0.22 -7.81
C VAL A 11 -4.19 1.32 -7.37
N PHE A 12 -3.82 2.04 -6.31
CA PHE A 12 -4.56 3.23 -5.90
C PHE A 12 -4.51 4.29 -7.00
N ASP A 13 -5.63 4.96 -7.24
CA ASP A 13 -5.74 6.06 -8.20
C ASP A 13 -4.91 7.30 -7.81
N SER A 14 -4.54 7.40 -6.54
CA SER A 14 -3.86 8.53 -5.93
C SER A 14 -3.13 8.12 -4.65
N MET A 15 -2.44 9.06 -4.00
CA MET A 15 -1.66 8.78 -2.80
C MET A 15 -2.55 8.37 -1.62
N ARG A 16 -2.11 7.36 -0.86
CA ARG A 16 -2.73 6.92 0.39
C ARG A 16 -1.70 6.68 1.49
N PRO A 17 -2.07 6.85 2.77
CA PRO A 17 -1.17 6.63 3.88
C PRO A 17 -0.84 5.14 4.04
N THR A 18 0.35 4.86 4.58
CA THR A 18 0.82 3.51 4.93
C THR A 18 -0.20 2.61 5.66
N PRO A 19 -0.92 3.07 6.72
CA PRO A 19 -1.93 2.25 7.40
C PRO A 19 -3.07 1.79 6.48
N GLU A 20 -3.41 2.57 5.45
CA GLU A 20 -4.47 2.19 4.53
C GLU A 20 -4.02 1.09 3.56
N LEU A 21 -2.76 1.12 3.10
CA LEU A 21 -2.18 -0.03 2.39
C LEU A 21 -2.19 -1.28 3.27
N SER A 22 -1.77 -1.15 4.54
CA SER A 22 -1.75 -2.25 5.51
C SER A 22 -3.14 -2.88 5.67
N TYR A 23 -4.17 -2.05 5.80
CA TYR A 23 -5.57 -2.48 5.81
C TYR A 23 -5.98 -3.16 4.49
N THR A 24 -5.67 -2.52 3.36
CA THR A 24 -6.10 -2.95 2.01
C THR A 24 -5.56 -4.32 1.64
N VAL A 25 -4.32 -4.64 2.03
CA VAL A 25 -3.73 -5.97 1.79
C VAL A 25 -4.61 -7.06 2.41
N ARG A 26 -5.12 -6.82 3.62
CA ARG A 26 -5.98 -7.76 4.33
C ARG A 26 -7.40 -7.77 3.75
N GLU A 27 -7.96 -6.60 3.48
CA GLU A 27 -9.31 -6.45 2.91
C GLU A 27 -9.46 -7.14 1.55
N LEU A 28 -8.46 -6.97 0.68
CA LEU A 28 -8.43 -7.57 -0.66
C LEU A 28 -7.76 -8.94 -0.72
N ASN A 29 -7.33 -9.48 0.44
CA ASN A 29 -6.61 -10.75 0.56
C ASN A 29 -5.43 -10.86 -0.42
N THR A 30 -4.66 -9.79 -0.58
CA THR A 30 -3.47 -9.81 -1.44
C THR A 30 -2.31 -10.48 -0.71
N TYR A 31 -1.38 -11.07 -1.49
CA TYR A 31 -0.18 -11.68 -0.91
C TYR A 31 0.77 -10.64 -0.31
N ALA A 32 0.85 -9.46 -0.93
CA ALA A 32 1.71 -8.37 -0.48
C ALA A 32 1.18 -7.00 -0.91
N GLY A 33 1.59 -5.97 -0.16
CA GLY A 33 1.42 -4.56 -0.50
C GLY A 33 2.77 -3.88 -0.74
N ILE A 34 2.82 -2.93 -1.67
CA ILE A 34 4.03 -2.15 -1.95
C ILE A 34 3.73 -0.68 -1.64
N MET A 35 4.54 -0.09 -0.76
CA MET A 35 4.48 1.33 -0.43
C MET A 35 5.71 2.04 -0.99
N ILE A 36 5.48 3.04 -1.82
CA ILE A 36 6.55 3.91 -2.35
C ILE A 36 6.59 5.18 -1.49
N THR A 37 7.46 5.16 -0.48
CA THR A 37 7.64 6.30 0.44
C THR A 37 8.99 6.25 1.14
N ALA A 38 9.65 7.40 1.24
CA ALA A 38 10.80 7.59 2.13
C ALA A 38 10.39 8.08 3.53
N SER A 39 9.10 7.92 3.91
CA SER A 39 8.53 8.44 5.15
C SER A 39 8.73 9.96 5.27
N HIS A 40 9.63 10.40 6.14
CA HIS A 40 9.93 11.81 6.41
C HIS A 40 11.28 12.25 5.84
N ASN A 41 11.94 11.38 5.06
CA ASN A 41 13.22 11.73 4.47
C ASN A 41 13.07 12.88 3.46
N PRO A 42 14.12 13.67 3.25
CA PRO A 42 14.13 14.72 2.23
C PRO A 42 13.70 14.23 0.84
N LYS A 43 13.13 15.14 0.03
CA LYS A 43 12.53 14.83 -1.29
C LYS A 43 13.46 14.11 -2.28
N GLN A 44 14.78 14.23 -2.12
CA GLN A 44 15.74 13.52 -2.96
C GLN A 44 15.79 12.01 -2.68
N TYR A 45 15.22 11.57 -1.56
CA TYR A 45 15.13 10.16 -1.22
C TYR A 45 13.76 9.60 -1.61
N ASN A 46 13.77 8.36 -2.09
CA ASN A 46 12.59 7.53 -2.23
C ASN A 46 12.78 6.25 -1.41
N GLY A 47 11.70 5.53 -1.15
CA GLY A 47 11.75 4.26 -0.44
C GLY A 47 10.78 3.27 -1.05
N TYR A 48 11.16 1.99 -0.99
CA TYR A 48 10.34 0.88 -1.43
C TYR A 48 10.15 -0.05 -0.23
N LYS A 49 8.92 -0.18 0.24
CA LYS A 49 8.57 -1.01 1.39
C LYS A 49 7.56 -2.06 0.98
N ILE A 50 7.73 -3.28 1.48
CA ILE A 50 6.82 -4.39 1.23
C ILE A 50 6.10 -4.75 2.51
N TYR A 51 4.80 -4.96 2.40
CA TYR A 51 3.90 -5.40 3.45
C TYR A 51 3.42 -6.81 3.15
N GLY A 52 3.44 -7.69 4.14
CA GLY A 52 3.00 -9.08 4.03
C GLY A 52 1.48 -9.23 4.06
N PRO A 53 0.96 -10.46 3.90
CA PRO A 53 -0.48 -10.73 3.84
C PRO A 53 -1.21 -10.44 5.16
N ASP A 54 -0.48 -10.32 6.26
CA ASP A 54 -0.97 -9.87 7.57
C ASP A 54 -1.14 -8.34 7.66
N GLY A 55 -0.79 -7.60 6.60
CA GLY A 55 -0.75 -6.14 6.57
C GLY A 55 0.46 -5.56 7.33
N GLY A 56 1.34 -6.39 7.88
CA GLY A 56 2.55 -5.97 8.57
C GLY A 56 3.67 -5.65 7.59
N GLN A 57 4.65 -4.85 8.00
CA GLN A 57 5.86 -4.70 7.20
C GLN A 57 6.61 -6.04 7.13
N MET A 58 7.11 -6.39 5.95
CA MET A 58 7.79 -7.67 5.73
C MET A 58 8.96 -7.88 6.71
N PRO A 59 9.07 -9.06 7.36
CA PRO A 59 10.12 -9.31 8.34
C PRO A 59 11.53 -9.39 7.72
N PRO A 60 12.59 -9.31 8.54
CA PRO A 60 13.97 -9.30 8.07
C PRO A 60 14.34 -10.45 7.14
N MET A 61 13.98 -11.70 7.50
CA MET A 61 14.35 -12.90 6.73
C MET A 61 13.82 -12.85 5.29
N GLU A 62 12.57 -12.46 5.09
CA GLU A 62 11.96 -12.32 3.78
C GLU A 62 12.56 -11.12 3.01
N SER A 63 12.80 -10.00 3.71
CA SER A 63 13.42 -8.82 3.12
C SER A 63 14.85 -9.06 2.64
N ASP A 64 15.61 -9.91 3.35
CA ASP A 64 16.97 -10.30 2.99
C ASP A 64 16.97 -11.12 1.70
N LYS A 65 16.03 -12.05 1.53
CA LYS A 65 15.86 -12.83 0.29
C LYS A 65 15.59 -11.94 -0.92
N ILE A 66 14.72 -10.94 -0.77
CA ILE A 66 14.45 -9.97 -1.85
C ILE A 66 15.72 -9.19 -2.18
N THR A 67 16.45 -8.76 -1.16
CA THR A 67 17.72 -8.04 -1.35
C THR A 67 18.76 -8.91 -2.07
N GLU A 68 18.80 -10.21 -1.78
CA GLU A 68 19.65 -11.18 -2.48
C GLU A 68 19.32 -11.24 -3.98
N TYR A 69 18.04 -11.34 -4.35
CA TYR A 69 17.61 -11.30 -5.76
C TYR A 69 17.94 -9.96 -6.43
N ILE A 70 17.71 -8.83 -5.74
CA ILE A 70 18.04 -7.50 -6.27
C ILE A 70 19.54 -7.41 -6.59
N ARG A 71 20.41 -7.95 -5.73
CA ARG A 71 21.87 -7.93 -5.95
C ARG A 71 22.32 -8.77 -7.15
N GLN A 72 21.50 -9.71 -7.61
CA GLN A 72 21.78 -10.52 -8.80
C GLN A 72 21.42 -9.80 -10.11
N VAL A 73 20.66 -8.70 -10.05
CA VAL A 73 20.30 -7.92 -11.24
C VAL A 73 21.52 -7.14 -11.72
N THR A 74 22.05 -7.54 -12.88
CA THR A 74 23.22 -6.90 -13.51
C THR A 74 22.84 -5.88 -14.59
N ASP A 75 21.63 -6.00 -15.15
CA ASP A 75 21.09 -5.09 -16.15
C ASP A 75 19.70 -4.61 -15.72
N ILE A 76 19.64 -3.36 -15.26
CA ILE A 76 18.39 -2.72 -14.84
C ILE A 76 17.49 -2.34 -16.02
N PHE A 77 18.04 -2.24 -17.23
CA PHE A 77 17.28 -1.90 -18.44
C PHE A 77 16.69 -3.16 -19.11
N GLY A 78 17.17 -4.34 -18.74
CA GLY A 78 16.64 -5.63 -19.18
C GLY A 78 15.40 -6.10 -18.41
N VAL A 79 14.93 -5.35 -17.41
CA VAL A 79 13.73 -5.71 -16.63
C VAL A 79 12.49 -5.54 -17.51
N GLU A 80 11.88 -6.67 -17.87
CA GLU A 80 10.69 -6.66 -18.71
C GLU A 80 9.45 -6.10 -17.98
N ASP A 81 8.67 -5.30 -18.70
CA ASP A 81 7.42 -4.75 -18.22
C ASP A 81 6.32 -4.77 -19.30
N LEU A 82 5.17 -4.22 -18.93
CA LEU A 82 4.02 -4.03 -19.81
C LEU A 82 3.50 -2.62 -19.55
N THR A 83 3.00 -1.98 -20.60
CA THR A 83 2.34 -0.68 -20.51
C THR A 83 1.03 -0.80 -19.72
N GLN A 84 0.56 0.31 -19.15
CA GLN A 84 -0.73 0.32 -18.45
C GLN A 84 -1.90 -0.11 -19.35
N SER A 85 -1.85 0.22 -20.65
CA SER A 85 -2.88 -0.20 -21.61
C SER A 85 -2.93 -1.71 -21.76
N GLU A 86 -1.76 -2.36 -21.87
CA GLU A 86 -1.67 -3.83 -21.96
C GLU A 86 -2.11 -4.51 -20.66
N LEU A 87 -1.76 -3.94 -19.51
CA LEU A 87 -2.18 -4.47 -18.21
C LEU A 87 -3.70 -4.45 -18.06
N ARG A 88 -4.36 -3.35 -18.45
CA ARG A 88 -5.82 -3.23 -18.42
C ARG A 88 -6.48 -4.18 -19.40
N ALA A 89 -5.98 -4.26 -20.64
CA ALA A 89 -6.51 -5.17 -21.66
C ALA A 89 -6.43 -6.64 -21.24
N LYS A 90 -5.42 -7.01 -20.44
CA LYS A 90 -5.21 -8.36 -19.90
C LYS A 90 -5.91 -8.60 -18.55
N GLY A 91 -6.58 -7.61 -17.97
CA GLY A 91 -7.20 -7.73 -16.64
C GLY A 91 -6.19 -7.92 -15.49
N LEU A 92 -4.95 -7.46 -15.67
CA LEU A 92 -3.85 -7.62 -14.68
C LEU A 92 -3.68 -6.40 -13.78
N MET A 93 -4.38 -5.30 -14.05
CA MET A 93 -4.34 -4.08 -13.25
C MET A 93 -5.77 -3.62 -12.96
N THR A 94 -6.07 -3.51 -11.67
CA THR A 94 -7.33 -2.99 -11.16
C THR A 94 -7.05 -1.69 -10.42
N ILE A 95 -7.75 -0.61 -10.79
CA ILE A 95 -7.67 0.63 -10.04
C ILE A 95 -8.61 0.55 -8.84
N ILE A 96 -8.14 0.98 -7.67
CA ILE A 96 -8.89 1.09 -6.42
C ILE A 96 -8.78 2.52 -5.87
N GLY A 97 -9.70 2.91 -4.98
CA GLY A 97 -9.69 4.25 -4.38
C GLY A 97 -10.77 4.39 -3.33
N GLU A 98 -11.72 5.29 -3.57
CA GLU A 98 -12.77 5.67 -2.61
C GLU A 98 -13.56 4.49 -2.01
N ASP A 99 -13.76 3.42 -2.79
CA ASP A 99 -14.42 2.20 -2.33
C ASP A 99 -13.67 1.49 -1.19
N ILE A 100 -12.34 1.57 -1.20
CA ILE A 100 -11.46 1.08 -0.14
C ILE A 100 -11.34 2.11 0.97
N ASP A 101 -11.21 3.40 0.63
CA ASP A 101 -11.11 4.49 1.60
C ASP A 101 -12.29 4.47 2.58
N LEU A 102 -13.51 4.31 2.07
CA LEU A 102 -14.72 4.26 2.88
C LEU A 102 -14.70 3.09 3.86
N LYS A 103 -14.30 1.89 3.41
CA LYS A 103 -14.20 0.72 4.28
C LYS A 103 -13.12 0.89 5.35
N TYR A 104 -11.96 1.43 4.96
CA TYR A 104 -10.89 1.76 5.89
C TYR A 104 -11.36 2.73 6.97
N LEU A 105 -12.06 3.81 6.58
CA LEU A 105 -12.57 4.81 7.52
C LEU A 105 -13.66 4.24 8.46
N GLU A 106 -14.50 3.32 7.99
CA GLU A 106 -15.43 2.61 8.87
C GLU A 106 -14.69 1.77 9.92
N GLU A 107 -13.64 1.04 9.53
CA GLU A 107 -12.83 0.27 10.48
C GLU A 107 -12.05 1.18 11.45
N VAL A 108 -11.56 2.34 11.00
CA VAL A 108 -10.91 3.32 11.88
C VAL A 108 -11.87 3.83 12.97
N LYS A 109 -13.18 3.95 12.68
CA LYS A 109 -14.16 4.32 13.69
C LYS A 109 -14.29 3.27 14.79
N THR A 110 -14.10 1.98 14.48
CA THR A 110 -14.25 0.89 15.46
C THR A 110 -13.12 0.83 16.49
N VAL A 111 -11.95 1.37 16.16
CA VAL A 111 -10.79 1.44 17.09
C VAL A 111 -10.76 2.70 17.95
N SER A 112 -11.74 3.59 17.79
CA SER A 112 -11.90 4.77 18.66
C SER A 112 -12.36 4.35 20.05
N ILE A 113 -11.61 4.73 21.09
CA ILE A 113 -11.82 4.17 22.44
C ILE A 113 -12.98 4.83 23.18
N ASN A 114 -13.10 6.17 23.14
CA ASN A 114 -14.03 6.91 23.99
C ASN A 114 -15.11 7.63 23.19
N HIS A 115 -16.06 6.85 22.69
CA HIS A 115 -17.19 7.37 21.92
C HIS A 115 -18.07 8.35 22.73
N GLU A 116 -18.23 8.14 24.04
CA GLU A 116 -19.00 9.06 24.89
C GLU A 116 -18.35 10.44 24.96
N LEU A 117 -17.03 10.49 25.15
CA LEU A 117 -16.28 11.76 25.19
C LEU A 117 -16.37 12.50 23.85
N ILE A 118 -16.25 11.76 22.73
CA ILE A 118 -16.39 12.32 21.38
C ILE A 118 -17.81 12.89 21.18
N GLN A 119 -18.86 12.18 21.61
CA GLN A 119 -20.23 12.67 21.51
C GLN A 119 -20.47 13.92 22.37
N ARG A 120 -19.89 13.97 23.57
CA ARG A 120 -20.10 15.06 24.53
C ARG A 120 -19.34 16.34 24.19
N PHE A 121 -18.12 16.22 23.68
CA PHE A 121 -17.22 17.37 23.51
C PHE A 121 -16.68 17.54 22.10
N GLY A 122 -16.82 16.54 21.22
CA GLY A 122 -16.23 16.55 19.89
C GLY A 122 -16.75 17.68 19.00
N ALA A 123 -18.02 18.08 19.16
CA ALA A 123 -18.62 19.18 18.40
C ALA A 123 -18.03 20.56 18.74
N ASP A 124 -17.56 20.75 19.99
CA ASP A 124 -16.99 22.01 20.46
C ASP A 124 -15.46 22.04 20.37
N MET A 125 -14.84 20.89 20.10
CA MET A 125 -13.39 20.75 20.06
C MET A 125 -12.83 21.38 18.79
N LYS A 126 -11.89 22.31 18.96
CA LYS A 126 -11.15 22.92 17.86
C LYS A 126 -9.80 22.23 17.72
N LEU A 127 -9.54 21.67 16.54
CA LEU A 127 -8.28 21.01 16.20
C LEU A 127 -7.54 21.79 15.10
N ILE A 128 -6.22 21.75 15.15
CA ILE A 128 -5.35 22.07 14.01
C ILE A 128 -4.64 20.76 13.66
N TYR A 129 -4.84 20.29 12.43
CA TYR A 129 -4.27 19.07 11.87
C TYR A 129 -3.77 19.35 10.46
#